data_AF-A0A965HGX9-F1
#
_entry.id   AF-A0A965HGX9-F1
#
_cell.length_a   1.000
_cell.length_b   1.000
_cell.length_c   1.000
_cell.angle_alpha   90.00
_cell.angle_beta   90.00
_cell.angle_gamma   90.00
#
_symmetry.space_group_name_H-M   'P 1'
#
loop_
_entity.id
_entity.type
_entity.pdbx_description
1 polymer ?
#
loop_
_entity_poly.entity_id
_entity_poly.type
_entity_poly.pdbx_seq_one_letter_code
_entity_poly.pdbx_strand_id
1 'polypeptide(L)'
;MGQASDLKEAALHLGFDAIGIAAAHVPPGADQLKEWLSLSYQGEMSWMARRPEIRSDPQQYDSLAKTIIVAGVSSHQTSTPSRRGRIAAYAQGLDY
;
A
#
# COMPACT_ATOMS: atom_id res chain seq x y z
N MET A 1 23.69 14.95 7.34
CA MET A 1 22.97 13.69 7.09
C MET A 1 22.21 13.84 5.78
N GLY A 2 21.92 12.74 5.07
CA GLY A 2 21.29 12.81 3.75
C GLY A 2 19.76 12.87 3.83
N GLN A 3 19.09 13.52 2.88
CA GLN A 3 17.63 13.70 2.84
C GLN A 3 16.83 12.41 3.10
N ALA A 4 17.32 11.27 2.61
CA ALA A 4 16.67 9.97 2.83
C ALA A 4 16.75 9.49 4.29
N SER A 5 17.82 9.82 5.01
CA SER A 5 17.97 9.49 6.43
C SER A 5 17.01 10.33 7.26
N ASP A 6 17.01 11.64 7.03
CA ASP A 6 16.19 12.60 7.78
C ASP A 6 14.69 12.29 7.60
N LEU A 7 14.27 11.93 6.38
CA LEU A 7 12.90 11.48 6.10
C LEU A 7 12.54 10.22 6.89
N LYS A 8 13.44 9.23 6.93
CA LYS A 8 13.17 7.98 7.65
C LYS A 8 13.06 8.21 9.15
N GLU A 9 13.94 9.05 9.70
CA GLU A 9 13.91 9.43 11.11
C GLU A 9 12.62 10.19 11.45
N ALA A 10 12.22 11.15 10.61
CA ALA A 10 10.95 11.87 10.78
C ALA A 10 9.75 10.92 10.73
N ALA A 11 9.72 9.95 9.81
CA ALA A 11 8.63 8.99 9.71
C ALA A 11 8.49 8.14 10.98
N LEU A 12 9.59 7.66 11.54
CA LEU A 12 9.58 6.91 12.80
C LEU A 12 9.10 7.78 13.97
N HIS A 13 9.55 9.04 14.05
CA HIS A 13 9.10 9.98 15.08
C HIS A 13 7.60 10.30 14.97
N LEU A 14 7.03 10.29 13.76
CA LEU A 14 5.60 10.48 13.52
C LEU A 14 4.75 9.23 13.84
N GLY A 15 5.38 8.10 14.17
CA GLY A 15 4.69 6.87 14.58
C GLY A 15 4.44 5.87 13.45
N PHE A 16 5.10 6.00 12.30
CA PHE A 16 5.10 4.93 11.30
C PHE A 16 6.03 3.79 11.74
N ASP A 17 5.60 2.55 11.56
CA ASP A 17 6.39 1.37 11.92
C ASP A 17 7.44 1.00 10.86
N ALA A 18 7.18 1.41 9.61
CA ALA A 18 8.08 1.15 8.49
C ALA A 18 8.07 2.30 7.49
N ILE A 19 9.20 2.51 6.82
CA ILE A 19 9.36 3.56 5.80
C ILE A 19 10.34 3.10 4.71
N GLY A 20 9.88 3.16 3.46
CA GLY A 20 10.62 2.77 2.26
C GLY A 20 10.65 3.89 1.23
N ILE A 21 11.69 3.89 0.40
CA ILE A 21 11.85 4.83 -0.71
C ILE A 21 12.15 3.99 -1.95
N ALA A 22 11.36 4.16 -3.01
CA ALA A 22 11.51 3.45 -4.28
C ALA A 22 11.50 4.43 -5.45
N ALA A 23 12.10 4.04 -6.57
CA ALA A 23 11.94 4.79 -7.82
C ALA A 23 10.51 4.64 -8.36
N ALA A 24 9.96 5.69 -8.95
CA ALA A 24 8.63 5.70 -9.55
C ALA A 24 8.62 5.07 -10.95
N HIS A 25 9.11 3.84 -11.06
CA HIS A 25 9.12 3.06 -12.30
C HIS A 25 8.01 2.00 -12.28
N VAL A 26 7.75 1.41 -13.45
CA VAL A 26 6.90 0.23 -13.59
C VAL A 26 7.43 -0.88 -12.68
N PRO A 27 6.63 -1.40 -11.72
CA PRO A 27 7.05 -2.46 -10.83
C PRO A 27 7.12 -3.80 -11.59
N PRO A 28 7.98 -4.75 -11.16
CA PRO A 28 8.09 -6.07 -11.79
C PRO A 28 6.79 -6.88 -11.86
N GLY A 29 5.80 -6.54 -11.01
CA GLY A 29 4.48 -7.19 -10.92
C GLY A 29 3.41 -6.65 -11.88
N ALA A 30 3.75 -5.69 -12.75
CA ALA A 30 2.78 -4.95 -13.56
C ALA A 30 2.01 -5.81 -14.56
N ASP A 31 2.66 -6.80 -15.18
CA ASP A 31 2.03 -7.67 -16.17
C ASP A 31 1.21 -8.79 -15.51
N GLN A 32 1.64 -9.26 -14.35
CA GLN A 32 0.89 -10.22 -13.53
C GLN A 32 -0.44 -9.61 -13.07
N LEU A 33 -0.50 -8.31 -12.77
CA LEU A 33 -1.76 -7.63 -12.49
C LEU A 33 -2.71 -7.70 -13.68
N LYS A 34 -2.22 -7.46 -14.90
CA LYS A 34 -3.04 -7.49 -16.12
C LYS A 34 -3.57 -8.90 -16.40
N GLU A 35 -2.72 -9.91 -16.25
CA GLU A 35 -3.11 -11.32 -16.38
C GLU A 35 -4.15 -11.71 -15.32
N TRP A 36 -3.91 -11.33 -14.06
CA TRP A 36 -4.84 -11.61 -12.96
C TRP A 36 -6.22 -10.98 -13.19
N LEU A 37 -6.26 -9.75 -13.72
CA LEU A 37 -7.51 -9.06 -14.07
C LEU A 37 -8.21 -9.69 -15.29
N SER A 38 -7.45 -10.18 -16.29
CA SER A 38 -8.03 -10.84 -17.47
C SER A 38 -8.72 -12.16 -17.11
N LEU A 39 -8.24 -12.82 -16.05
CA LEU A 39 -8.84 -14.03 -15.48
C LEU A 39 -10.02 -13.74 -14.52
N SER A 40 -10.41 -12.47 -14.37
CA SER A 40 -11.49 -12.05 -13.48
C SER A 40 -11.29 -12.42 -11.99
N TYR A 41 -10.04 -12.57 -11.56
CA TYR A 41 -9.73 -12.96 -10.18
C TYR A 41 -10.07 -11.88 -9.14
N GLN A 42 -10.45 -10.67 -9.56
CA GLN A 42 -11.01 -9.62 -8.69
C GLN A 42 -12.36 -9.95 -8.06
N GLY A 43 -13.08 -10.96 -8.56
CA GLY A 43 -14.45 -11.24 -8.12
C GLY A 43 -15.33 -9.99 -8.19
N GLU A 44 -15.99 -9.65 -7.08
CA GLU A 44 -16.89 -8.49 -7.00
C GLU A 44 -16.18 -7.12 -6.89
N MET A 45 -14.84 -7.10 -6.78
CA MET A 45 -14.05 -5.87 -6.64
C MET A 45 -13.85 -5.16 -7.99
N SER A 46 -14.94 -4.83 -8.67
CA SER A 46 -14.96 -4.16 -9.99
C SER A 46 -14.10 -2.88 -10.04
N TRP A 47 -13.91 -2.21 -8.90
CA TRP A 47 -13.06 -1.04 -8.78
C TRP A 47 -11.57 -1.31 -9.06
N MET A 48 -11.09 -2.55 -8.88
CA MET A 48 -9.71 -2.94 -9.21
C MET A 48 -9.45 -2.89 -10.72
N ALA A 49 -10.45 -3.26 -11.53
CA ALA A 49 -10.35 -3.28 -12.99
C ALA A 49 -10.54 -1.91 -13.65
N ARG A 50 -10.94 -0.86 -12.91
CA ARG A 50 -11.32 0.44 -13.49
C ARG A 50 -10.16 1.19 -14.16
N ARG A 51 -8.96 1.11 -13.59
CA ARG A 51 -7.75 1.83 -14.05
C ARG A 51 -6.49 0.98 -13.81
N PRO A 52 -6.30 -0.12 -14.55
CA PRO A 52 -5.13 -0.98 -14.40
C PRO A 52 -3.83 -0.29 -14.79
N GLU A 53 -3.86 0.59 -15.80
CA GLU A 53 -2.70 1.35 -16.27
C GLU A 53 -2.06 2.21 -15.17
N ILE A 54 -2.86 2.94 -14.39
CA ILE A 54 -2.37 3.74 -13.26
C ILE A 54 -1.83 2.86 -12.12
N ARG A 55 -2.37 1.64 -11.94
CA ARG A 55 -1.88 0.69 -10.92
C ARG A 55 -0.57 0.02 -11.31
N SER A 56 -0.35 -0.12 -12.62
CA SER A 56 0.84 -0.75 -13.19
C SER A 56 1.96 0.23 -13.47
N ASP A 57 1.71 1.54 -13.53
CA ASP A 57 2.73 2.53 -13.85
C ASP A 57 2.46 3.86 -13.13
N PRO A 58 3.29 4.23 -12.13
CA PRO A 58 3.18 5.50 -11.42
C PRO A 58 3.20 6.74 -12.32
N GLN A 59 3.88 6.67 -13.47
CA GLN A 59 3.97 7.81 -14.41
C GLN A 59 2.65 8.09 -15.13
N GLN A 60 1.72 7.14 -15.15
CA GLN A 60 0.36 7.36 -15.65
C GLN A 60 -0.50 8.19 -14.68
N TYR A 61 -0.10 8.24 -13.39
CA TYR A 61 -0.72 9.11 -12.41
C TYR A 61 -0.12 10.52 -12.46
N ASP A 62 1.22 10.60 -12.44
CA ASP A 62 1.97 11.85 -12.54
C ASP A 62 3.25 11.60 -13.33
N SER A 63 3.35 12.21 -14.51
CA SER A 63 4.48 12.04 -15.43
C SER A 63 5.79 12.62 -14.90
N LEU A 64 5.74 13.45 -13.85
CA LEU A 64 6.92 14.02 -13.20
C LEU A 64 7.36 13.21 -11.96
N ALA A 65 6.62 12.17 -11.58
CA ALA A 65 6.96 11.34 -10.43
C ALA A 65 8.31 10.63 -10.64
N LYS A 66 9.22 10.79 -9.69
CA LYS A 66 10.55 10.14 -9.69
C LYS A 66 10.73 9.16 -8.54
N THR A 67 10.02 9.38 -7.45
CA THR A 67 10.23 8.67 -6.18
C THR A 67 8.89 8.43 -5.51
N ILE A 68 8.74 7.24 -4.96
CA ILE A 68 7.61 6.82 -4.14
C ILE A 68 8.13 6.64 -2.72
N ILE A 69 7.46 7.27 -1.77
CA ILE A 69 7.69 7.09 -0.34
C ILE A 69 6.56 6.19 0.18
N VAL A 70 6.91 5.05 0.76
CA VAL A 70 5.96 4.06 1.27
C VAL A 70 6.09 3.99 2.77
N ALA A 71 5.04 4.38 3.50
CA ALA A 71 4.99 4.27 4.95
C ALA A 71 4.04 3.13 5.35
N GLY A 72 4.40 2.39 6.38
CA GLY A 72 3.63 1.27 6.92
C GLY A 72 3.20 1.51 8.36
N VAL A 73 1.97 1.11 8.67
CA VAL A 73 1.43 1.06 10.03
C VAL A 73 0.94 -0.36 10.28
N SER A 74 1.35 -0.93 11.41
CA SER A 74 1.04 -2.29 11.80
C SER A 74 -0.28 -2.31 12.56
N SER A 75 -1.25 -3.06 12.02
CA SER A 75 -2.50 -3.33 12.72
C SER A 75 -2.26 -4.40 13.80
N HIS A 76 -1.94 -3.98 15.02
CA HIS A 76 -1.79 -4.88 16.15
C HIS A 76 -3.14 -5.14 16.83
N GLN A 77 -3.49 -6.41 16.97
CA GLN A 77 -4.59 -6.82 17.84
C GLN A 77 -4.14 -6.64 19.30
N THR A 78 -4.58 -5.55 19.94
CA THR A 78 -4.19 -5.21 21.32
C THR A 78 -4.89 -6.08 22.37
N SER A 79 -6.00 -6.73 22.01
CA SER A 79 -6.67 -7.70 22.87
C SER A 79 -7.54 -8.66 22.05
N THR A 80 -7.71 -9.89 22.54
CA THR A 80 -8.73 -10.80 22.03
C THR A 80 -10.08 -10.34 22.57
N PRO A 81 -11.00 -9.81 21.75
CA PRO A 81 -12.29 -9.37 22.25
C PRO A 81 -13.06 -10.58 22.78
N SER A 82 -13.73 -10.45 23.93
CA SER A 82 -14.69 -11.44 24.45
C SER A 82 -15.98 -11.43 23.63
N ARG A 83 -15.88 -11.63 22.31
CA ARG A 83 -16.99 -11.60 21.35
C ARG A 83 -17.18 -12.98 20.72
N ARG A 84 -18.42 -13.29 20.29
CA ARG A 84 -18.79 -14.57 19.66
C ARG A 84 -18.25 -14.77 18.23
N GLY A 85 -17.32 -13.94 17.76
CA GLY A 85 -16.74 -14.02 16.41
C GLY A 85 -15.41 -13.28 16.31
N ARG A 86 -14.63 -13.60 15.27
CA ARG A 86 -13.33 -12.95 14.99
C ARG A 86 -13.53 -11.82 13.99
N ILE A 87 -12.94 -10.66 14.29
CA ILE A 87 -12.84 -9.52 13.38
C ILE A 87 -11.39 -9.46 12.88
N ALA A 88 -11.18 -9.17 11.60
CA ALA A 88 -9.83 -9.01 11.05
C ALA A 88 -9.05 -7.92 11.82
N ALA A 89 -7.75 -8.11 12.06
CA ALA A 89 -6.96 -7.20 12.90
C ALA A 89 -7.01 -5.74 12.41
N TYR A 90 -6.99 -5.52 11.10
CA TYR A 90 -7.08 -4.19 10.48
C TYR A 90 -8.42 -3.47 10.69
N ALA A 91 -9.47 -4.18 11.14
CA ALA A 91 -10.81 -3.64 11.33
C ALA A 91 -11.20 -3.46 12.82
N GLN A 92 -10.25 -3.56 13.74
CA GLN A 92 -10.50 -3.47 15.19
C GLN A 92 -10.24 -2.09 15.79
N GLY A 93 -9.70 -1.14 15.01
CA GLY A 93 -9.34 0.20 15.44
C GLY A 93 -10.09 1.30 14.67
N LEU A 94 -9.47 2.48 14.59
CA LEU A 94 -9.91 3.53 13.69
C LEU A 94 -9.74 3.08 12.23
N ASP A 95 -10.56 3.64 11.35
CA ASP A 95 -10.37 3.48 9.91
C ASP A 95 -9.03 4.08 9.48
N TYR A 96 -8.33 3.42 8.55
CA TYR A 96 -6.95 3.72 8.16
C TYR A 96 -6.83 4.16 6.70
#